data_AF-A0A946QTL3-F1
#
_entry.id   AF-A0A946QTL3-F1
#
_cell.length_a   1.000
_cell.length_b   1.000
_cell.length_c   1.000
_cell.angle_alpha   90.00
_cell.angle_beta   90.00
_cell.angle_gamma   90.00
#
_symmetry.space_group_name_H-M   'P 1'
#
loop_
_entity.id
_entity.type
_entity.pdbx_description
1 polymer ?
#
loop_
_entity_poly.entity_id
_entity_poly.type
_entity_poly.pdbx_seq_one_letter_code
_entity_poly.pdbx_strand_id
1 'polypeptide(L)'
;MKTKQDLDFKPTIVGINLKAQKEALSTWENLVEVSNETLIQIINFLDREDCSTKDFFELTSLNPKETMIRLYKISGNAPEGMSIEKLIDLDLINNVHAKDVKNNLFLFKNAKSEAMKLFNYDLANLRDKEGLFGLNDNFNKAIQEHFTVYTNSLKQNEALKYLNQIIEGLNYFARSGLIKAAIGTLGLDPLMIGIQATRDSKGFIPKLNLFKLLKWKAIFN
;
A
#
# COMPACT_ATOMS: atom_id res chain seq x y z
N MET A 1 17.79 27.79 -16.99
CA MET A 1 16.47 28.33 -17.35
C MET A 1 15.66 27.21 -17.99
N LYS A 2 14.50 26.83 -17.43
CA LYS A 2 13.56 25.94 -18.11
C LYS A 2 12.97 26.69 -19.31
N THR A 3 12.81 26.02 -20.44
CA THR A 3 12.26 26.64 -21.64
C THR A 3 10.75 26.85 -21.49
N LYS A 4 10.15 27.77 -22.26
CA LYS A 4 8.69 28.00 -22.26
C LYS A 4 7.91 26.71 -22.59
N GLN A 5 8.50 25.82 -23.38
CA GLN A 5 7.99 24.49 -23.69
C GLN A 5 8.00 23.53 -22.48
N ASP A 6 9.01 23.62 -21.60
CA ASP A 6 9.04 22.81 -20.37
C ASP A 6 7.96 23.23 -19.36
N LEU A 7 7.43 24.46 -19.47
CA LEU A 7 6.35 24.97 -18.62
C LEU A 7 4.96 24.49 -19.06
N ASP A 8 4.78 24.15 -20.34
CA ASP A 8 3.52 23.67 -20.92
C ASP A 8 3.45 22.13 -21.06
N PHE A 9 4.42 21.42 -20.49
CA PHE A 9 4.50 19.96 -20.58
C PHE A 9 3.29 19.27 -19.94
N LYS A 10 2.60 18.43 -20.72
CA LYS A 10 1.55 17.52 -20.24
C LYS A 10 2.08 16.08 -20.21
N PRO A 11 2.19 15.44 -19.04
CA PRO A 11 2.60 14.05 -18.94
C PRO A 11 1.57 13.12 -19.59
N THR A 12 2.06 12.05 -20.21
CA THR A 12 1.26 10.98 -20.80
C THR A 12 1.51 9.68 -20.04
N ILE A 13 0.46 8.89 -19.82
CA ILE A 13 0.57 7.58 -19.17
C ILE A 13 1.34 6.63 -20.09
N VAL A 14 2.37 5.99 -19.54
CA VAL A 14 3.21 5.01 -20.24
C VAL A 14 2.94 3.60 -19.76
N GLY A 15 2.43 3.43 -18.54
CA GLY A 15 2.08 2.13 -17.98
C GLY A 15 1.49 2.25 -16.58
N ILE A 16 0.89 1.17 -16.10
CA ILE A 16 0.26 1.08 -14.77
C ILE A 16 0.73 -0.21 -14.11
N ASN A 17 1.24 -0.14 -12.88
CA ASN A 17 1.62 -1.31 -12.11
C ASN A 17 0.41 -1.89 -11.35
N LEU A 18 -0.49 -2.56 -12.08
CA LEU A 18 -1.72 -3.13 -11.52
C LEU A 18 -1.46 -4.17 -10.41
N LYS A 19 -0.33 -4.88 -10.43
CA LYS A 19 0.02 -5.84 -9.39
C LYS A 19 0.33 -5.14 -8.07
N ALA A 20 1.25 -4.17 -8.10
CA ALA A 20 1.63 -3.42 -6.90
C ALA A 20 0.46 -2.57 -6.37
N GLN A 21 -0.38 -2.04 -7.26
CA GLN A 21 -1.59 -1.33 -6.88
C GLN A 21 -2.56 -2.21 -6.08
N LYS A 22 -2.82 -3.44 -6.56
CA LYS A 22 -3.68 -4.41 -5.86
C LYS A 22 -3.10 -4.84 -4.52
N GLU A 23 -1.79 -5.08 -4.48
CA GLU A 23 -1.07 -5.44 -3.26
C GLU A 23 -1.18 -4.32 -2.21
N ALA A 24 -0.91 -3.08 -2.61
CA ALA A 24 -1.06 -1.91 -1.74
C ALA A 24 -2.50 -1.75 -1.24
N LEU A 25 -3.50 -1.86 -2.11
CA LEU A 25 -4.91 -1.78 -1.70
C LEU A 25 -5.24 -2.83 -0.63
N SER A 26 -4.89 -4.09 -0.87
CA SER A 26 -5.15 -5.18 0.08
C SER A 26 -4.43 -4.98 1.42
N THR A 27 -3.19 -4.51 1.42
CA THR A 27 -2.46 -4.20 2.67
C THR A 27 -3.11 -3.05 3.43
N TRP A 28 -3.61 -2.03 2.74
CA TRP A 28 -4.30 -0.90 3.33
C TRP A 28 -5.70 -1.26 3.84
N GLU A 29 -6.42 -2.15 3.16
CA GLU A 29 -7.69 -2.72 3.64
C GLU A 29 -7.48 -3.45 4.98
N ASN A 30 -6.46 -4.31 5.06
CA ASN A 30 -6.08 -4.98 6.31
C ASN A 30 -5.70 -3.98 7.43
N LEU A 31 -4.98 -2.90 7.11
CA LEU A 31 -4.69 -1.86 8.07
C LEU A 31 -5.98 -1.19 8.59
N VAL A 32 -6.93 -0.88 7.72
CA VAL A 32 -8.21 -0.29 8.10
C VAL A 32 -8.99 -1.21 9.05
N GLU A 33 -9.08 -2.49 8.70
CA GLU A 33 -9.75 -3.52 9.52
C GLU A 33 -9.14 -3.59 10.92
N VAL A 34 -7.83 -3.84 11.01
CA VAL A 34 -7.11 -3.93 12.29
C VAL A 34 -7.18 -2.62 13.08
N SER A 35 -7.20 -1.46 12.41
CA SER A 35 -7.34 -0.16 13.07
C SER A 35 -8.71 -0.01 13.73
N ASN A 36 -9.78 -0.41 13.04
CA ASN A 36 -11.14 -0.35 13.57
C ASN A 36 -11.34 -1.34 14.72
N GLU A 37 -10.84 -2.57 14.59
CA GLU A 37 -10.86 -3.56 15.68
C GLU A 37 -10.11 -3.06 16.92
N THR A 38 -8.91 -2.51 16.72
CA THR A 38 -8.09 -1.94 17.79
C THR A 38 -8.83 -0.77 18.46
N LEU A 39 -9.44 0.13 17.68
CA LEU A 39 -10.19 1.26 18.20
C LEU A 39 -11.36 0.80 19.09
N ILE A 40 -12.16 -0.16 18.62
CA ILE A 40 -13.29 -0.70 19.37
C ILE A 40 -12.82 -1.34 20.69
N GLN A 41 -11.73 -2.10 20.66
CA GLN A 41 -11.20 -2.69 21.88
C GLN A 41 -10.67 -1.67 22.87
N ILE A 42 -10.01 -0.61 22.40
CA ILE A 42 -9.55 0.48 23.26
C ILE A 42 -10.74 1.17 23.94
N ILE A 43 -11.80 1.49 23.18
CA ILE A 43 -13.02 2.11 23.72
C ILE A 43 -13.62 1.20 24.80
N ASN A 44 -13.81 -0.09 24.50
CA ASN A 44 -14.35 -1.06 25.45
C ASN A 44 -13.49 -1.19 26.72
N PHE A 45 -12.17 -1.09 26.60
CA PHE A 45 -11.26 -1.12 27.75
C PHE A 45 -11.41 0.13 28.61
N LEU A 46 -11.40 1.31 28.00
CA LEU A 46 -11.56 2.59 28.70
C LEU A 46 -12.89 2.65 29.47
N ASP A 47 -13.98 2.19 28.84
CA ASP A 47 -15.32 2.18 29.45
C ASP A 47 -15.44 1.22 30.64
N ARG A 48 -14.76 0.07 30.60
CA ARG A 48 -14.82 -0.96 31.66
C ARG A 48 -13.96 -0.62 32.86
N GLU A 49 -12.78 -0.06 32.61
CA GLU A 49 -11.74 0.08 33.63
C GLU A 49 -11.74 1.47 34.29
N ASP A 50 -12.68 2.34 33.89
CA ASP A 50 -12.86 3.71 34.40
C ASP A 50 -11.53 4.46 34.52
N CYS A 51 -10.75 4.43 33.43
CA CYS A 51 -9.40 5.00 33.39
C CYS A 51 -9.30 6.12 32.35
N SER A 52 -8.47 7.13 32.63
CA SER A 52 -8.26 8.22 31.67
C SER A 52 -7.46 7.75 30.45
N THR A 53 -7.59 8.45 29.33
CA THR A 53 -6.77 8.16 28.13
C THR A 53 -5.26 8.28 28.42
N LYS A 54 -4.87 9.17 29.34
CA LYS A 54 -3.47 9.30 29.75
C LYS A 54 -3.01 8.04 30.47
N ASP A 55 -3.80 7.57 31.44
CA ASP A 55 -3.50 6.36 32.19
C ASP A 55 -3.43 5.15 31.26
N PHE A 56 -4.35 5.07 30.28
CA PHE A 56 -4.33 4.03 29.25
C PHE A 56 -2.99 3.96 28.51
N PHE A 57 -2.45 5.09 28.04
CA PHE A 57 -1.15 5.08 27.35
C PHE A 57 0.00 4.63 28.27
N GLU A 58 -0.03 4.99 29.55
CA GLU A 58 0.92 4.47 30.53
C GLU A 58 0.76 2.94 30.70
N LEU A 59 -0.47 2.45 30.85
CA LEU A 59 -0.80 1.04 31.03
C LEU A 59 -0.38 0.15 29.85
N THR A 60 -0.52 0.63 28.61
CA THR A 60 -0.12 -0.13 27.39
C THR A 60 1.39 -0.34 27.28
N SER A 61 2.19 0.42 28.04
CA SER A 61 3.64 0.29 28.07
C SER A 61 4.13 -0.75 29.08
N LEU A 62 3.27 -1.18 30.00
CA LEU A 62 3.59 -2.14 31.06
C LEU A 62 3.40 -3.59 30.59
N ASN A 63 3.92 -4.55 31.36
CA ASN A 63 3.55 -5.96 31.16
C ASN A 63 2.16 -6.25 31.76
N PRO A 64 1.45 -7.31 31.32
CA PRO A 64 0.06 -7.55 31.74
C PRO A 64 -0.14 -7.62 33.26
N LYS A 65 0.83 -8.14 34.03
CA LYS A 65 0.76 -8.20 35.50
C LYS A 65 0.86 -6.81 36.12
N GLU A 66 1.83 -6.00 35.67
CA GLU A 66 2.00 -4.60 36.09
C GLU A 66 0.82 -3.72 35.70
N THR A 67 0.26 -3.92 34.50
CA THR A 67 -0.96 -3.25 34.05
C THR A 67 -2.10 -3.45 35.04
N MET A 68 -2.38 -4.69 35.45
CA MET A 68 -3.45 -4.97 36.42
C MET A 68 -3.19 -4.35 37.80
N ILE A 69 -1.96 -4.44 38.30
CA ILE A 69 -1.60 -3.82 39.59
C ILE A 69 -1.84 -2.32 39.55
N ARG A 70 -1.45 -1.66 38.45
CA ARG A 70 -1.61 -0.21 38.29
C ARG A 70 -3.08 0.18 38.12
N LEU A 71 -3.85 -0.63 37.39
CA LEU A 71 -5.27 -0.41 37.14
C LEU A 71 -6.08 -0.47 38.45
N TYR A 72 -5.88 -1.50 39.28
CA TYR A 72 -6.55 -1.62 40.58
C TYR A 72 -6.19 -0.50 41.57
N LYS A 73 -5.01 0.12 41.41
CA LYS A 73 -4.62 1.31 42.17
C LYS A 73 -5.32 2.57 41.67
N ILE A 74 -5.55 2.69 40.36
CA ILE A 74 -6.24 3.83 39.73
C ILE A 74 -7.74 3.77 40.03
N SER A 75 -8.37 2.61 39.87
CA SER A 75 -9.81 2.42 40.08
C SER A 75 -10.24 2.45 41.55
N GLY A 76 -9.29 2.51 42.49
CA GLY A 76 -9.58 2.50 43.93
C GLY A 76 -10.15 1.17 44.46
N ASN A 77 -10.19 0.13 43.63
CA ASN A 77 -10.74 -1.19 43.97
C ASN A 77 -9.71 -2.15 44.58
N ALA A 78 -8.55 -1.65 45.01
CA ALA A 78 -7.53 -2.45 45.68
C ALA A 78 -8.06 -2.95 47.04
N PRO A 79 -8.20 -4.28 47.27
CA PRO A 79 -8.71 -4.79 48.53
C PRO A 79 -7.75 -4.46 49.68
N GLU A 80 -8.27 -3.85 50.74
CA GLU A 80 -7.47 -3.42 51.89
C GLU A 80 -6.79 -4.63 52.56
N GLY A 81 -5.48 -4.52 52.80
CA GLY A 81 -4.68 -5.59 53.42
C GLY A 81 -4.33 -6.79 52.52
N MET A 82 -4.72 -6.82 51.24
CA MET A 82 -4.31 -7.87 50.29
C MET A 82 -3.31 -7.37 49.24
N SER A 83 -2.36 -8.23 48.88
CA SER A 83 -1.45 -7.96 47.75
C SER A 83 -2.14 -8.32 46.44
N ILE A 84 -2.30 -7.33 45.56
CA ILE A 84 -2.86 -7.50 44.21
C ILE A 84 -2.02 -8.50 43.41
N GLU A 85 -0.70 -8.48 43.60
CA GLU A 85 0.23 -9.44 42.97
C GLU A 85 -0.15 -10.88 43.31
N LYS A 86 -0.46 -11.16 44.59
CA LYS A 86 -0.88 -12.49 45.04
C LYS A 86 -2.26 -12.87 44.50
N LEU A 87 -3.18 -11.93 44.38
CA LEU A 87 -4.51 -12.19 43.80
C LEU A 87 -4.42 -12.55 42.31
N ILE A 88 -3.48 -11.93 41.57
CA ILE A 88 -3.17 -12.29 40.18
C ILE A 88 -2.50 -13.66 40.11
N ASP A 89 -1.51 -13.93 40.97
CA ASP A 89 -0.79 -15.22 40.98
C ASP A 89 -1.70 -16.41 41.36
N LEU A 90 -2.79 -16.15 42.09
CA LEU A 90 -3.84 -17.11 42.43
C LEU A 90 -4.98 -17.15 41.41
N ASP A 91 -4.88 -16.42 40.30
CA ASP A 91 -5.89 -16.32 39.23
C ASP A 91 -7.28 -15.84 39.70
N LEU A 92 -7.31 -15.05 40.78
CA LEU A 92 -8.54 -14.45 41.34
C LEU A 92 -8.90 -13.12 40.64
N ILE A 93 -7.96 -12.53 39.90
CA ILE A 93 -8.12 -11.33 39.10
C ILE A 93 -7.57 -11.63 37.70
N ASN A 94 -8.40 -11.51 36.66
CA ASN A 94 -7.99 -11.80 35.27
C ASN A 94 -7.35 -10.58 34.59
N ASN A 95 -6.42 -10.82 33.66
CA ASN A 95 -5.73 -9.79 32.87
C ASN A 95 -5.98 -9.89 31.36
N VAL A 96 -7.02 -10.63 30.98
CA VAL A 96 -7.27 -11.03 29.59
C VAL A 96 -7.47 -9.81 28.69
N HIS A 97 -8.28 -8.83 29.12
CA HIS A 97 -8.55 -7.63 28.34
C HIS A 97 -7.31 -6.75 28.11
N ALA A 98 -6.45 -6.60 29.12
CA ALA A 98 -5.19 -5.87 28.98
C ALA A 98 -4.24 -6.56 27.98
N LYS A 99 -4.20 -7.90 27.99
CA LYS A 99 -3.42 -8.69 27.04
C LYS A 99 -3.96 -8.54 25.61
N ASP A 100 -5.27 -8.58 25.42
CA ASP A 100 -5.91 -8.44 24.11
C ASP A 100 -5.64 -7.08 23.48
N VAL A 101 -5.82 -5.99 24.25
CA VAL A 101 -5.49 -4.63 23.81
C VAL A 101 -4.03 -4.52 23.39
N LYS A 102 -3.10 -5.08 24.18
CA LYS A 102 -1.67 -5.05 23.87
C LYS A 102 -1.35 -5.81 22.58
N ASN A 103 -1.97 -6.96 22.38
CA ASN A 103 -1.79 -7.76 21.17
C ASN A 103 -2.32 -7.01 19.93
N ASN A 104 -3.49 -6.37 20.02
CA ASN A 104 -4.04 -5.64 18.88
C ASN A 104 -3.28 -4.35 18.57
N LEU A 105 -2.79 -3.64 19.58
CA LEU A 105 -1.85 -2.54 19.36
C LEU A 105 -0.58 -3.00 18.63
N PHE A 106 -0.10 -4.21 18.90
CA PHE A 106 1.03 -4.79 18.18
C PHE A 106 0.67 -5.12 16.73
N LEU A 107 -0.48 -5.76 16.49
CA LEU A 107 -0.97 -6.04 15.13
C LEU A 107 -1.15 -4.76 14.32
N PHE A 108 -1.77 -3.73 14.89
CA PHE A 108 -1.92 -2.42 14.27
C PHE A 108 -0.56 -1.82 13.88
N LYS A 109 0.43 -1.85 14.78
CA LYS A 109 1.77 -1.32 14.49
C LYS A 109 2.44 -2.05 13.33
N ASN A 110 2.28 -3.38 13.25
CA ASN A 110 2.83 -4.17 12.16
C ASN A 110 2.13 -3.88 10.84
N ALA A 111 0.78 -3.93 10.82
CA ALA A 111 -0.01 -3.62 9.64
C ALA A 111 0.28 -2.21 9.11
N LYS A 112 0.43 -1.24 10.02
CA LYS A 112 0.81 0.13 9.66
C LYS A 112 2.19 0.18 9.02
N SER A 113 3.17 -0.48 9.62
CA SER A 113 4.53 -0.55 9.07
C SER A 113 4.54 -1.19 7.68
N GLU A 114 3.77 -2.23 7.44
CA GLU A 114 3.66 -2.89 6.13
C GLU A 114 3.01 -1.99 5.07
N ALA A 115 1.85 -1.40 5.38
CA ALA A 115 1.15 -0.51 4.46
C ALA A 115 2.02 0.69 4.04
N MET A 116 2.72 1.30 5.00
CA MET A 116 3.57 2.47 4.76
C MET A 116 4.81 2.16 3.92
N LYS A 117 5.27 0.90 3.87
CA LYS A 117 6.37 0.49 2.98
C LYS A 117 5.94 0.47 1.51
N LEU A 118 4.68 0.12 1.24
CA LEU A 118 4.14 0.03 -0.12
C LEU A 118 3.68 1.38 -0.64
N PHE A 119 3.02 2.17 0.23
CA PHE A 119 2.49 3.47 -0.13
C PHE A 119 2.32 4.33 1.14
N ASN A 120 2.93 5.51 1.17
CA ASN A 120 2.84 6.41 2.32
C ASN A 120 1.64 7.34 2.15
N TYR A 121 0.70 7.29 3.08
CA TYR A 121 -0.50 8.12 3.10
C TYR A 121 -0.88 8.46 4.53
N ASP A 122 -1.42 9.65 4.78
CA ASP A 122 -1.82 10.02 6.13
C ASP A 122 -3.10 9.29 6.53
N LEU A 123 -2.99 8.40 7.52
CA LEU A 123 -4.10 7.61 8.04
C LEU A 123 -5.21 8.49 8.61
N ALA A 124 -4.90 9.72 9.08
CA ALA A 124 -5.92 10.66 9.55
C ALA A 124 -6.91 11.04 8.45
N ASN A 125 -6.49 11.02 7.18
CA ASN A 125 -7.35 11.32 6.03
C ASN A 125 -8.29 10.17 5.66
N LEU A 126 -8.13 9.00 6.29
CA LEU A 126 -9.04 7.85 6.13
C LEU A 126 -10.11 7.80 7.21
N ARG A 127 -10.15 8.78 8.12
CA ARG A 127 -11.14 8.82 9.19
C ARG A 127 -12.41 9.49 8.71
N ASP A 128 -13.54 8.82 8.88
CA ASP A 128 -14.86 9.38 8.58
C ASP A 128 -15.38 10.28 9.71
N LYS A 129 -16.62 10.75 9.58
CA LYS A 129 -17.24 11.68 10.54
C LYS A 129 -17.60 10.98 11.84
N GLU A 130 -17.84 9.68 11.77
CA GLU A 130 -18.16 8.76 12.85
C GLU A 130 -16.90 8.35 13.63
N GLY A 131 -15.72 8.64 13.09
CA GLY A 131 -14.44 8.38 13.73
C GLY A 131 -13.86 7.00 13.42
N LEU A 132 -14.42 6.28 12.44
CA LEU A 132 -13.92 5.00 11.94
C LEU A 132 -13.00 5.21 10.74
N PHE A 133 -12.14 4.21 10.47
CA PHE A 133 -11.29 4.21 9.29
C PHE A 133 -11.99 3.56 8.10
N GLY A 134 -11.80 4.15 6.92
CA GLY A 134 -12.34 3.63 5.66
C GLY A 134 -11.55 4.14 4.45
N LEU A 135 -11.38 3.28 3.44
CA LEU A 135 -10.81 3.70 2.17
C LEU A 135 -11.80 4.61 1.43
N ASN A 136 -11.32 5.77 0.95
CA ASN A 136 -12.15 6.76 0.28
C ASN A 136 -11.64 7.10 -1.12
N ASP A 137 -12.41 7.88 -1.88
CA ASP A 137 -12.08 8.23 -3.26
C ASP A 137 -10.75 8.96 -3.40
N ASN A 138 -10.40 9.83 -2.44
CA ASN A 138 -9.13 10.54 -2.44
C ASN A 138 -7.95 9.58 -2.28
N PHE A 139 -8.09 8.58 -1.42
CA PHE A 139 -7.09 7.52 -1.27
C PHE A 139 -6.98 6.65 -2.52
N ASN A 140 -8.10 6.20 -3.08
CA ASN A 140 -8.12 5.40 -4.31
C ASN A 140 -7.42 6.13 -5.47
N LYS A 141 -7.68 7.43 -5.59
CA LYS A 141 -7.01 8.29 -6.57
C LYS A 141 -5.51 8.41 -6.30
N ALA A 142 -5.10 8.62 -5.05
CA ALA A 142 -3.68 8.72 -4.69
C ALA A 142 -2.92 7.41 -4.98
N ILE A 143 -3.53 6.25 -4.70
CA ILE A 143 -2.98 4.95 -5.09
C ILE A 143 -2.86 4.84 -6.61
N GLN A 144 -3.91 5.18 -7.36
CA GLN A 144 -3.87 5.12 -8.83
C GLN A 144 -2.74 5.99 -9.38
N GLU A 145 -2.60 7.21 -8.90
CA GLU A 145 -1.55 8.14 -9.31
C GLU A 145 -0.15 7.60 -8.98
N HIS A 146 0.05 7.04 -7.78
CA HIS A 146 1.35 6.51 -7.34
C HIS A 146 1.84 5.33 -8.19
N PHE A 147 0.94 4.43 -8.57
CA PHE A 147 1.27 3.24 -9.36
C PHE A 147 1.16 3.47 -10.87
N THR A 148 0.88 4.70 -11.31
CA THR A 148 0.87 5.09 -12.72
C THR A 148 2.21 5.72 -13.11
N VAL A 149 2.78 5.23 -14.21
CA VAL A 149 4.03 5.75 -14.77
C VAL A 149 3.71 6.77 -15.85
N TYR A 150 4.26 7.96 -15.70
CA TYR A 150 4.10 9.07 -16.63
C TYR A 150 5.40 9.36 -17.37
N THR A 151 5.28 10.01 -18.53
CA THR A 151 6.42 10.67 -19.17
C THR A 151 6.87 11.86 -18.33
N ASN A 152 8.16 12.21 -18.43
CA ASN A 152 8.80 13.28 -17.67
C ASN A 152 9.27 14.45 -18.56
N SER A 153 9.07 14.36 -19.88
CA SER A 153 9.47 15.42 -20.82
C SER A 153 8.73 15.36 -22.15
N LEU A 154 8.71 16.48 -22.87
CA LEU A 154 8.16 16.56 -24.24
C LEU A 154 8.82 15.56 -25.21
N LYS A 155 10.14 15.37 -25.11
CA LYS A 155 10.87 14.40 -25.96
C LYS A 155 10.38 12.97 -25.75
N GLN A 156 10.02 12.61 -24.53
CA GLN A 156 9.43 11.30 -24.24
C GLN A 156 8.02 11.18 -24.83
N ASN A 157 7.21 12.23 -24.80
CA ASN A 157 5.91 12.24 -25.48
C ASN A 157 6.06 12.07 -27.00
N GLU A 158 7.00 12.78 -27.62
CA GLU A 158 7.27 12.64 -29.05
C GLU A 158 7.74 11.23 -29.41
N ALA A 159 8.67 10.66 -28.63
CA ALA A 159 9.11 9.28 -28.82
C ALA A 159 7.93 8.30 -28.69
N LEU A 160 7.08 8.45 -27.68
CA LEU A 160 5.90 7.62 -27.47
C LEU A 160 4.93 7.70 -28.67
N LYS A 161 4.74 8.88 -29.25
CA LYS A 161 3.92 9.07 -30.46
C LYS A 161 4.44 8.23 -31.63
N TYR A 162 5.73 8.30 -31.93
CA TYR A 162 6.31 7.51 -33.03
C TYR A 162 6.30 6.01 -32.77
N LEU A 163 6.53 5.60 -31.52
CA LEU A 163 6.41 4.20 -31.12
C LEU A 163 4.99 3.67 -31.35
N ASN A 164 3.97 4.44 -30.99
CA ASN A 164 2.57 4.06 -31.23
C ASN A 164 2.28 3.90 -32.72
N GLN A 165 2.78 4.80 -33.58
CA GLN A 165 2.62 4.68 -35.04
C GLN A 165 3.27 3.39 -35.59
N ILE A 166 4.45 3.02 -35.09
CA ILE A 166 5.10 1.76 -35.48
C ILE A 166 4.24 0.57 -35.07
N ILE A 167 3.69 0.58 -33.85
CA ILE A 167 2.81 -0.48 -33.35
C ILE A 167 1.53 -0.60 -34.20
N GLU A 168 0.91 0.51 -34.56
CA GLU A 168 -0.26 0.54 -35.45
C GLU A 168 0.04 -0.07 -36.81
N GLY A 169 1.19 0.27 -37.41
CA GLY A 169 1.64 -0.32 -38.67
C GLY A 169 1.84 -1.85 -38.58
N LEU A 170 2.48 -2.32 -37.51
CA LEU A 170 2.65 -3.76 -37.26
C LEU A 170 1.30 -4.47 -37.08
N ASN A 171 0.37 -3.86 -36.35
CA ASN A 171 -0.98 -4.40 -36.18
C ASN A 171 -1.73 -4.47 -37.52
N TYR A 172 -1.60 -3.48 -38.39
CA TYR A 172 -2.18 -3.49 -39.73
C TYR A 172 -1.64 -4.67 -40.57
N PHE A 173 -0.32 -4.86 -40.59
CA PHE A 173 0.28 -5.99 -41.31
C PHE A 173 -0.16 -7.35 -40.75
N ALA A 174 -0.31 -7.46 -39.42
CA ALA A 174 -0.78 -8.69 -38.79
C ALA A 174 -2.23 -9.01 -39.17
N ARG A 175 -3.14 -8.02 -39.12
CA ARG A 175 -4.55 -8.17 -39.55
C ARG A 175 -4.68 -8.50 -41.04
N SER A 176 -3.75 -8.00 -41.85
CA SER A 176 -3.68 -8.28 -43.29
C SER A 176 -3.07 -9.65 -43.61
N GLY A 177 -2.66 -10.43 -42.60
CA GLY A 177 -2.05 -11.75 -42.77
C GLY A 177 -0.61 -11.73 -43.28
N LEU A 178 0.01 -10.55 -43.37
CA LEU A 178 1.38 -10.38 -43.89
C LEU A 178 2.44 -10.78 -42.87
N ILE A 179 2.13 -10.68 -41.57
CA ILE A 179 3.01 -11.10 -40.48
C ILE A 179 2.23 -11.90 -39.43
N LYS A 180 2.90 -12.84 -38.75
CA LYS A 180 2.34 -13.62 -37.63
C LYS A 180 3.12 -13.34 -36.35
N ALA A 181 2.40 -13.13 -35.25
CA ALA A 181 3.00 -12.99 -33.92
C ALA A 181 3.54 -14.35 -33.43
N ALA A 182 4.69 -14.34 -32.74
CA ALA A 182 5.39 -15.57 -32.37
C ALA A 182 4.75 -16.30 -31.17
N ILE A 183 4.07 -15.62 -30.24
CA ILE A 183 3.42 -16.21 -29.06
C ILE A 183 2.25 -15.30 -28.60
N GLY A 184 1.09 -15.89 -28.30
CA GLY A 184 -0.04 -15.21 -27.63
C GLY A 184 -0.93 -14.38 -28.55
N THR A 185 -2.22 -14.35 -28.24
CA THR A 185 -3.28 -13.61 -28.96
C THR A 185 -2.87 -12.18 -29.31
N LEU A 186 -3.16 -11.78 -30.56
CA LEU A 186 -3.18 -10.38 -31.00
C LEU A 186 -4.19 -9.61 -30.15
N GLY A 187 -3.71 -9.07 -29.04
CA GLY A 187 -4.49 -8.40 -28.03
C GLY A 187 -3.60 -7.62 -27.07
N LEU A 188 -3.41 -6.34 -27.40
CA LEU A 188 -3.52 -5.22 -26.45
C LEU A 188 -2.59 -5.23 -25.23
N ASP A 189 -1.28 -5.04 -25.43
CA ASP A 189 -0.48 -4.28 -24.47
C ASP A 189 0.74 -3.62 -25.16
N PRO A 190 0.80 -2.27 -25.27
CA PRO A 190 2.02 -1.58 -25.74
C PRO A 190 3.26 -1.87 -24.87
N LEU A 191 3.08 -2.48 -23.69
CA LEU A 191 4.15 -2.90 -22.79
C LEU A 191 4.78 -4.28 -23.11
N MET A 192 4.21 -5.07 -24.04
CA MET A 192 4.56 -6.49 -24.23
C MET A 192 5.20 -6.84 -25.58
N ILE A 193 5.64 -5.85 -26.36
CA ILE A 193 6.32 -6.13 -27.63
C ILE A 193 7.80 -6.37 -27.35
N GLY A 194 8.09 -7.66 -27.11
CA GLY A 194 9.40 -8.21 -26.84
C GLY A 194 9.91 -9.08 -27.99
N ILE A 195 11.21 -9.00 -28.22
CA ILE A 195 11.79 -9.27 -29.53
C ILE A 195 13.27 -9.69 -29.40
N GLN A 196 13.74 -10.53 -30.29
CA GLN A 196 15.14 -10.68 -30.71
C GLN A 196 15.29 -10.94 -32.22
N ALA A 197 16.22 -10.31 -32.92
CA ALA A 197 16.52 -10.75 -34.29
C ALA A 197 17.19 -12.13 -34.29
N THR A 198 16.75 -13.05 -35.15
CA THR A 198 17.46 -14.30 -35.46
C THR A 198 17.66 -14.39 -36.97
N ARG A 199 18.84 -14.83 -37.39
CA ARG A 199 19.24 -14.95 -38.80
C ARG A 199 18.97 -16.36 -39.29
N ASP A 200 18.30 -16.50 -40.43
CA ASP A 200 18.21 -17.76 -41.17
C ASP A 200 18.81 -17.64 -42.58
N SER A 201 18.73 -18.70 -43.37
CA SER A 201 19.30 -18.78 -44.72
C SER A 201 18.62 -17.86 -45.76
N LYS A 202 17.53 -17.16 -45.40
CA LYS A 202 16.76 -16.29 -46.29
C LYS A 202 16.76 -14.80 -45.87
N GLY A 203 17.24 -14.45 -44.67
CA GLY A 203 17.43 -13.05 -44.29
C GLY A 203 17.40 -12.77 -42.78
N PHE A 204 17.33 -11.48 -42.43
CA PHE A 204 17.10 -11.02 -41.06
C PHE A 204 15.61 -11.14 -40.73
N ILE A 205 15.28 -11.90 -39.69
CA ILE A 205 13.96 -11.83 -39.08
C ILE A 205 14.07 -10.81 -37.94
N PRO A 206 13.55 -9.58 -38.09
CA PRO A 206 13.48 -8.68 -36.97
C PRO A 206 12.48 -9.28 -35.99
N LYS A 207 12.89 -9.28 -34.76
CA LYS A 207 11.94 -8.94 -33.73
C LYS A 207 12.38 -7.46 -33.36
N LEU A 208 11.49 -6.54 -32.87
CA LEU A 208 11.54 -5.24 -32.05
C LEU A 208 11.31 -5.19 -30.42
N ASN A 209 12.32 -5.09 -29.50
CA ASN A 209 12.15 -5.34 -28.00
C ASN A 209 12.10 -4.00 -27.26
N LEU A 210 10.91 -3.45 -27.09
CA LEU A 210 10.76 -2.02 -26.81
C LEU A 210 11.07 -1.59 -25.37
N PHE A 211 11.22 -2.52 -24.43
CA PHE A 211 11.36 -2.22 -22.99
C PHE A 211 12.78 -1.94 -22.48
N LYS A 212 13.83 -2.29 -23.23
CA LYS A 212 15.22 -2.05 -22.78
C LYS A 212 15.67 -0.60 -22.97
N LEU A 213 15.07 0.17 -23.88
CA LEU A 213 15.47 1.53 -24.20
C LEU A 213 15.04 2.57 -23.14
N LEU A 214 13.90 2.37 -22.46
CA LEU A 214 13.41 3.30 -21.43
C LEU A 214 13.90 2.97 -20.01
N LYS A 215 14.17 1.69 -19.69
CA LYS A 215 14.72 1.30 -18.38
C LYS A 215 16.13 1.84 -18.13
N TRP A 216 16.96 2.02 -19.17
CA TRP A 216 18.36 2.38 -18.98
C TRP A 216 18.62 3.86 -18.62
N LYS A 217 17.58 4.70 -18.56
CA LYS A 217 17.67 6.08 -18.07
C LYS A 217 16.84 6.38 -16.83
N ALA A 218 15.99 5.46 -16.38
CA ALA A 218 15.14 5.65 -15.22
C ALA A 218 15.70 5.04 -13.92
N ILE A 219 16.87 4.40 -13.95
CA ILE A 219 17.45 3.73 -12.77
C ILE A 219 18.37 4.64 -11.94
N PHE A 220 18.79 5.81 -12.42
CA PHE A 220 19.53 6.76 -11.58
C PHE A 220 19.18 8.20 -11.93
N ASN A 221 18.27 8.78 -11.16
CA ASN A 221 18.41 10.06 -10.45
C ASN A 221 17.19 10.28 -9.55
#